data_AF-A0A965QDY5-F1
#
_entry.id   AF-A0A965QDY5-F1
#
_cell.length_a   1.000
_cell.length_b   1.000
_cell.length_c   1.000
_cell.angle_alpha   90.00
_cell.angle_beta   90.00
_cell.angle_gamma   90.00
#
_symmetry.space_group_name_H-M   'P 1'
#
loop_
_entity.id
_entity.type
_entity.pdbx_description
1 polymer ?
#
loop_
_entity_poly.entity_id
_entity_poly.type
_entity_poly.pdbx_seq_one_letter_code
_entity_poly.pdbx_strand_id
1 'polypeptide(L)'
;MIQLLDKHKQYDIIGDIHGHYDELVSLLKNLGYSLQNGIWKNGDRTPVFVGDYIDRGPKIMETLKLVRDLTESGNGIALMGNHEYNFICMHNYDSDGKPFRKRSEGNLKSINQTLIALESENDFYSYLKWMEQLPVIAFNDSLRVVHAQWHHPSIELILSSSIKTLDQNGLSQVFENETLKNALDITMKGQEVQLPETHHFFDKDNKSRGEARLKWWNQLPSNKMDDAFAWILILMLIY
;
A
#
# COMPACT_ATOMS: atom_id res chain seq x y z
N MET A 1 2.26 -12.01 -2.46
CA MET A 1 3.26 -11.01 -2.88
C MET A 1 3.07 -10.57 -4.32
N ILE A 2 2.75 -11.48 -5.26
CA ILE A 2 2.63 -11.12 -6.69
C ILE A 2 1.19 -11.36 -7.16
N GLN A 3 0.63 -10.39 -7.88
CA GLN A 3 -0.64 -10.48 -8.57
C GLN A 3 -0.43 -10.34 -10.08
N LEU A 4 -0.88 -11.31 -10.87
CA LEU A 4 -0.92 -11.16 -12.33
C LEU A 4 -2.21 -10.45 -12.73
N LEU A 5 -2.10 -9.50 -13.65
CA LEU A 5 -3.24 -8.78 -14.21
C LEU A 5 -3.68 -9.46 -15.51
N ASP A 6 -4.99 -9.53 -15.72
CA ASP A 6 -5.58 -9.98 -16.98
C ASP A 6 -5.42 -8.87 -18.03
N LYS A 7 -4.70 -9.16 -19.12
CA LYS A 7 -4.45 -8.22 -20.21
C LYS A 7 -5.71 -7.81 -20.99
N HIS A 8 -6.81 -8.53 -20.84
CA HIS A 8 -8.08 -8.25 -21.49
C HIS A 8 -9.04 -7.42 -20.64
N LYS A 9 -8.72 -7.20 -19.36
CA LYS A 9 -9.53 -6.37 -18.45
C LYS A 9 -9.10 -4.90 -18.49
N GLN A 10 -10.06 -4.04 -18.18
CA GLN A 10 -9.81 -2.62 -17.96
C GLN A 10 -9.63 -2.35 -16.46
N TYR A 11 -8.68 -1.50 -16.11
CA TYR A 11 -8.31 -1.24 -14.73
C TYR A 11 -8.44 0.23 -14.37
N ASP A 12 -9.01 0.49 -13.19
CA ASP A 12 -9.07 1.82 -12.58
C ASP A 12 -8.12 1.87 -11.39
N ILE A 13 -7.01 2.59 -11.52
CA ILE A 13 -6.00 2.66 -10.47
C ILE A 13 -6.41 3.68 -9.42
N ILE A 14 -6.56 3.23 -8.18
CA ILE A 14 -7.02 4.02 -7.05
C ILE A 14 -5.88 4.17 -6.04
N GLY A 15 -5.45 5.42 -5.84
CA GLY A 15 -4.43 5.85 -4.88
C GLY A 15 -4.84 5.67 -3.40
N ASP A 16 -4.01 6.21 -2.51
CA ASP A 16 -4.17 6.14 -1.05
C ASP A 16 -5.57 6.57 -0.59
N ILE A 17 -6.18 5.77 0.29
CA ILE A 17 -7.54 6.01 0.78
C ILE A 17 -7.52 6.51 2.22
N HIS A 18 -6.67 5.95 3.08
CA HIS A 18 -6.52 6.36 4.47
C HIS A 18 -7.85 6.51 5.24
N GLY A 19 -8.75 5.54 5.13
CA GLY A 19 -10.03 5.58 5.85
C GLY A 19 -11.03 6.64 5.34
N HIS A 20 -10.80 7.29 4.20
CA HIS A 20 -11.72 8.25 3.56
C HIS A 20 -12.79 7.50 2.72
N TYR A 21 -13.64 6.75 3.42
CA TYR A 21 -14.65 5.89 2.81
C TYR A 21 -15.66 6.66 1.93
N ASP A 22 -16.11 7.84 2.36
CA ASP A 22 -17.14 8.59 1.63
C ASP A 22 -16.61 9.12 0.30
N GLU A 23 -15.35 9.56 0.29
CA GLU A 23 -14.61 9.98 -0.90
C GLU A 23 -14.36 8.80 -1.83
N LEU A 24 -13.99 7.63 -1.29
CA LEU A 24 -13.85 6.40 -2.06
C LEU A 24 -15.18 5.99 -2.73
N VAL A 25 -16.29 6.00 -1.98
CA VAL A 25 -17.63 5.71 -2.53
C VAL A 25 -18.01 6.71 -3.62
N SER A 26 -17.71 8.00 -3.41
CA SER A 26 -17.98 9.05 -4.39
C SER A 26 -17.14 8.85 -5.67
N LEU A 27 -15.87 8.51 -5.54
CA LEU A 27 -14.99 8.17 -6.66
C LEU A 27 -15.53 6.97 -7.45
N LEU A 28 -15.89 5.88 -6.76
CA LEU A 28 -16.42 4.68 -7.40
C LEU A 28 -17.69 5.00 -8.21
N LYS A 29 -18.62 5.77 -7.64
CA LYS A 29 -19.82 6.23 -8.36
C LYS A 29 -19.46 7.06 -9.60
N ASN A 30 -18.51 8.00 -9.48
CA ASN A 30 -18.07 8.84 -10.59
C ASN A 30 -17.40 8.03 -11.71
N LEU A 31 -16.71 6.94 -11.37
CA LEU A 31 -16.13 6.00 -12.34
C LEU A 31 -17.19 5.08 -12.98
N GLY A 32 -18.44 5.11 -12.52
CA GLY A 32 -19.55 4.31 -13.04
C GLY A 32 -19.79 3.00 -12.27
N TYR A 33 -19.12 2.79 -11.13
CA TYR A 33 -19.41 1.64 -10.28
C TYR A 33 -20.76 1.81 -9.57
N SER A 34 -21.45 0.68 -9.43
CA SER A 34 -22.73 0.59 -8.72
C SER A 34 -22.72 -0.61 -7.79
N LEU A 35 -23.48 -0.51 -6.69
CA LEU A 35 -23.63 -1.60 -5.75
C LEU A 35 -24.66 -2.61 -6.29
N GLN A 36 -24.23 -3.83 -6.53
CA GLN A 36 -25.06 -4.93 -7.05
C GLN A 36 -24.91 -6.13 -6.11
N ASN A 37 -26.01 -6.55 -5.48
CA ASN A 37 -26.02 -7.62 -4.46
C ASN A 37 -24.97 -7.41 -3.36
N GLY A 38 -24.79 -6.15 -2.92
CA GLY A 38 -23.84 -5.79 -1.87
C GLY A 38 -22.39 -5.63 -2.34
N ILE A 39 -22.07 -5.83 -3.63
CA ILE A 39 -20.71 -5.71 -4.17
C ILE A 39 -20.66 -4.63 -5.24
N TRP A 40 -19.64 -3.77 -5.19
CA TRP A 40 -19.42 -2.74 -6.20
C TRP A 40 -18.97 -3.36 -7.53
N LYS A 41 -19.59 -2.97 -8.64
CA LYS A 41 -19.29 -3.49 -9.98
C LYS A 41 -19.42 -2.43 -11.07
N ASN A 42 -18.67 -2.59 -12.15
CA ASN A 42 -18.73 -1.73 -13.34
C ASN A 42 -18.37 -2.52 -14.62
N GLY A 43 -19.29 -3.38 -15.08
CA GLY A 43 -19.07 -4.19 -16.29
C GLY A 43 -17.72 -4.90 -16.27
N ASP A 44 -16.86 -4.56 -17.23
CA ASP A 44 -15.52 -5.15 -17.41
C ASP A 44 -14.39 -4.38 -16.70
N ARG A 45 -14.69 -3.29 -15.99
CA ARG A 45 -13.70 -2.46 -15.28
C ARG A 45 -13.47 -2.96 -13.86
N THR A 46 -12.21 -3.13 -13.48
CA THR A 46 -11.77 -3.60 -12.16
C THR A 46 -10.96 -2.52 -11.45
N PRO A 47 -11.35 -2.07 -10.24
CA PRO A 47 -10.53 -1.15 -9.47
C PRO A 47 -9.29 -1.88 -8.94
N VAL A 48 -8.15 -1.21 -9.02
CA VAL A 48 -6.86 -1.65 -8.46
C VAL A 48 -6.45 -0.62 -7.42
N PHE A 49 -6.59 -1.00 -6.15
CA PHE A 49 -6.20 -0.19 -5.01
C PHE A 49 -4.69 -0.36 -4.75
N VAL A 50 -3.94 0.74 -4.71
CA VAL A 50 -2.47 0.68 -4.65
C VAL A 50 -1.90 0.51 -3.25
N GLY A 51 -2.73 0.57 -2.20
CA GLY A 51 -2.30 0.49 -0.81
C GLY A 51 -2.80 1.66 0.04
N ASP A 52 -2.38 1.71 1.30
CA ASP A 52 -2.67 2.79 2.25
C ASP A 52 -4.18 2.99 2.48
N TYR A 53 -4.84 1.93 2.95
CA TYR A 53 -6.26 1.90 3.32
C TYR A 53 -6.50 2.39 4.73
N ILE A 54 -5.53 2.14 5.60
CA ILE A 54 -5.61 2.39 7.03
C ILE A 54 -4.92 3.71 7.42
N ASP A 55 -5.05 4.04 8.71
CA ASP A 55 -4.52 5.23 9.38
C ASP A 55 -5.14 6.56 8.89
N ARG A 56 -5.08 7.58 9.76
CA ARG A 56 -5.50 8.99 9.54
C ARG A 56 -7.01 9.24 9.46
N GLY A 57 -7.72 8.70 8.47
CA GLY A 57 -9.11 9.07 8.22
C GLY A 57 -10.12 8.41 9.17
N PRO A 58 -11.39 8.86 9.13
CA PRO A 58 -12.38 8.56 10.16
C PRO A 58 -13.12 7.22 9.97
N LYS A 59 -13.10 6.61 8.78
CA LYS A 59 -13.92 5.45 8.40
C LYS A 59 -13.06 4.28 7.89
N ILE A 60 -12.08 3.90 8.72
CA ILE A 60 -11.10 2.85 8.38
C ILE A 60 -11.77 1.49 8.24
N MET A 61 -12.68 1.13 9.16
CA MET A 61 -13.38 -0.15 9.12
C MET A 61 -14.23 -0.29 7.84
N GLU A 62 -14.97 0.75 7.47
CA GLU A 62 -15.80 0.76 6.27
C GLU A 62 -14.97 0.71 5.00
N THR A 63 -13.83 1.41 4.99
CA THR A 63 -12.84 1.36 3.90
C THR A 63 -12.29 -0.05 3.72
N LEU A 64 -11.81 -0.66 4.81
CA LEU A 64 -11.28 -2.02 4.81
C LEU A 64 -12.33 -3.03 4.35
N LYS A 65 -13.55 -2.93 4.86
CA LYS A 65 -14.67 -3.80 4.46
C LYS A 65 -14.95 -3.69 2.96
N LEU A 66 -15.07 -2.48 2.42
CA LEU A 66 -15.35 -2.27 1.00
C LEU A 66 -14.24 -2.83 0.11
N VAL A 67 -12.98 -2.51 0.41
CA VAL A 67 -11.82 -2.98 -0.38
C VAL A 67 -11.74 -4.50 -0.32
N ARG A 68 -11.89 -5.08 0.87
CA ARG A 68 -11.88 -6.53 1.07
C ARG A 68 -13.01 -7.22 0.31
N ASP A 69 -14.25 -6.75 0.44
CA ASP A 69 -15.43 -7.32 -0.24
C ASP A 69 -15.25 -7.31 -1.78
N LEU A 70 -14.69 -6.21 -2.33
CA LEU A 70 -14.33 -6.12 -3.75
C LEU A 70 -13.30 -7.17 -4.16
N THR A 71 -12.24 -7.34 -3.37
CA THR A 71 -11.16 -8.29 -3.67
C THR A 71 -11.59 -9.74 -3.55
N GLU A 72 -12.27 -10.12 -2.46
CA GLU A 72 -12.70 -11.49 -2.20
C GLU A 72 -13.80 -11.94 -3.17
N SER A 73 -14.59 -11.00 -3.70
CA SER A 73 -15.57 -11.30 -4.76
C SER A 73 -14.98 -11.34 -6.18
N GLY A 74 -13.67 -11.08 -6.33
CA GLY A 74 -12.99 -11.03 -7.64
C GLY A 74 -13.34 -9.81 -8.49
N ASN A 75 -13.98 -8.79 -7.90
CA ASN A 75 -14.38 -7.54 -8.57
C ASN A 75 -13.41 -6.40 -8.31
N GLY A 76 -12.30 -6.63 -7.61
CA GLY A 76 -11.25 -5.66 -7.33
C GLY A 76 -9.91 -6.32 -7.03
N ILE A 77 -8.86 -5.51 -7.04
CA ILE A 77 -7.49 -5.93 -6.70
C ILE A 77 -6.97 -4.93 -5.66
N ALA A 78 -6.36 -5.41 -4.58
CA ALA A 78 -5.75 -4.55 -3.56
C ALA A 78 -4.29 -4.93 -3.39
N LEU A 79 -3.41 -3.92 -3.40
CA LEU A 79 -2.00 -4.07 -3.08
C LEU A 79 -1.70 -3.64 -1.65
N MET A 80 -0.54 -4.02 -1.16
CA MET A 80 -0.02 -3.58 0.13
C MET A 80 0.60 -2.19 0.01
N GLY A 81 0.14 -1.25 0.84
CA GLY A 81 0.80 0.03 1.04
C GLY A 81 1.81 0.00 2.18
N ASN A 82 2.52 1.11 2.39
CA ASN A 82 3.49 1.16 3.48
C ASN A 82 2.80 1.21 4.85
N HIS A 83 1.56 1.68 4.94
CA HIS A 83 0.81 1.67 6.18
C HIS A 83 0.42 0.25 6.60
N GLU A 84 -0.12 -0.56 5.68
CA GLU A 84 -0.39 -1.98 5.95
C GLU A 84 0.90 -2.73 6.31
N TYR A 85 1.99 -2.52 5.56
CA TYR A 85 3.28 -3.15 5.85
C TYR A 85 3.84 -2.78 7.23
N ASN A 86 3.74 -1.50 7.62
CA ASN A 86 4.16 -1.07 8.95
C ASN A 86 3.28 -1.70 10.04
N PHE A 87 1.96 -1.80 9.80
CA PHE A 87 1.02 -2.39 10.75
C PHE A 87 1.32 -3.88 10.97
N ILE A 88 1.51 -4.69 9.91
CA ILE A 88 1.85 -6.11 10.05
C ILE A 88 3.22 -6.30 10.73
N CYS A 89 4.22 -5.46 10.43
CA CYS A 89 5.53 -5.52 11.09
C CYS A 89 5.47 -5.14 12.57
N MET A 90 4.53 -4.27 12.97
CA MET A 90 4.34 -3.94 14.39
C MET A 90 3.68 -5.09 15.15
N HIS A 91 2.92 -5.97 14.49
CA HIS A 91 2.09 -7.00 15.14
C HIS A 91 2.55 -8.44 14.92
N ASN A 92 3.62 -8.65 14.15
CA ASN A 92 4.38 -9.89 14.07
C ASN A 92 5.74 -9.71 14.76
N TYR A 93 6.33 -10.81 15.24
CA TYR A 93 7.48 -10.78 16.17
C TYR A 93 8.62 -11.69 15.71
N ASP A 94 9.86 -11.26 15.91
CA ASP A 94 11.03 -12.10 15.65
C ASP A 94 11.16 -13.27 16.66
N SER A 95 12.20 -14.08 16.50
CA SER A 95 12.49 -15.21 17.39
C SER A 95 12.77 -14.81 18.85
N ASP A 96 13.13 -13.55 19.10
CA ASP A 96 13.34 -13.01 20.45
C ASP A 96 12.03 -12.46 21.06
N GLY A 97 10.91 -12.53 20.34
CA GLY A 97 9.64 -11.95 20.75
C GLY A 97 9.58 -10.42 20.62
N LYS A 98 10.47 -9.80 19.83
CA LYS A 98 10.43 -8.36 19.54
C LYS A 98 9.66 -8.11 18.25
N PRO A 99 8.83 -7.05 18.16
CA PRO A 99 8.12 -6.76 16.93
C PRO A 99 9.11 -6.37 15.82
N PHE A 100 8.86 -6.82 14.59
CA PHE A 100 9.70 -6.49 13.43
C PHE A 100 9.81 -4.98 13.19
N ARG A 101 8.79 -4.21 13.60
CA ARG A 101 8.84 -2.75 13.68
C ARG A 101 8.64 -2.26 15.11
N LYS A 102 9.57 -1.44 15.59
CA LYS A 102 9.51 -0.80 16.92
C LYS A 102 8.20 -0.03 17.12
N ARG A 103 7.54 -0.26 18.25
CA ARG A 103 6.35 0.49 18.70
C ARG A 103 6.73 1.74 19.51
N SER A 104 7.40 2.70 18.85
CA SER A 104 7.66 4.01 19.46
C SER A 104 6.36 4.80 19.62
N GLU A 105 6.34 5.82 20.49
CA GLU A 105 5.17 6.69 20.68
C GLU A 105 4.66 7.27 19.35
N GLY A 106 5.55 7.77 18.50
CA GLY A 106 5.19 8.28 17.18
C GLY A 106 4.59 7.22 16.25
N ASN A 107 5.12 5.99 16.28
CA ASN A 107 4.60 4.87 15.48
C ASN A 107 3.23 4.38 15.99
N LEU A 108 3.01 4.38 17.31
CA LEU A 108 1.70 4.04 17.89
C LEU A 108 0.67 5.12 17.60
N LYS A 109 1.08 6.39 17.67
CA LYS A 109 0.22 7.53 17.31
C LYS A 109 -0.24 7.45 15.85
N SER A 110 0.62 7.01 14.92
CA SER A 110 0.23 6.90 13.51
C SER A 110 -0.84 5.85 13.25
N ILE A 111 -0.83 4.74 14.01
CA ILE A 111 -1.81 3.64 13.85
C ILE A 111 -3.02 3.75 14.79
N ASN A 112 -3.10 4.79 15.61
CA ASN A 112 -4.10 4.88 16.67
C ASN A 112 -5.54 4.80 16.15
N GLN A 113 -5.84 5.46 15.04
CA GLN A 113 -7.17 5.40 14.42
C GLN A 113 -7.50 3.98 13.93
N THR A 114 -6.50 3.26 13.41
CA THR A 114 -6.67 1.87 12.98
C THR A 114 -6.92 0.95 14.16
N LEU A 115 -6.21 1.13 15.28
CA LEU A 115 -6.46 0.36 16.50
C LEU A 115 -7.86 0.61 17.08
N ILE A 116 -8.34 1.85 17.02
CA ILE A 116 -9.71 2.20 17.43
C ILE A 116 -10.73 1.53 16.50
N ALA A 117 -10.52 1.60 15.18
CA ALA A 117 -11.42 0.99 14.21
C ALA A 117 -11.44 -0.55 14.31
N LEU A 118 -10.34 -1.16 14.72
CA LEU A 118 -10.16 -2.61 14.90
C LEU A 118 -10.17 -3.00 16.39
N GLU A 119 -11.01 -2.38 17.22
CA GLU A 119 -11.04 -2.63 18.67
C GLU A 119 -11.46 -4.06 19.04
N SER A 120 -12.27 -4.69 18.19
CA SER A 120 -12.71 -6.08 18.32
C SER A 120 -11.55 -7.02 17.99
N GLU A 121 -11.25 -7.95 18.91
CA GLU A 121 -10.18 -8.93 18.73
C GLU A 121 -10.36 -9.76 17.43
N ASN A 122 -11.62 -10.12 17.12
CA ASN A 122 -11.94 -10.85 15.90
C ASN A 122 -11.65 -10.02 14.65
N ASP A 123 -12.05 -8.76 14.63
CA ASP A 123 -11.81 -7.87 13.48
C ASP A 123 -10.32 -7.57 13.33
N PHE A 124 -9.64 -7.30 14.43
CA PHE A 124 -8.20 -7.09 14.47
C PHE A 124 -7.44 -8.25 13.82
N TYR A 125 -7.64 -9.48 14.28
CA TYR A 125 -6.94 -10.63 13.72
C TYR A 125 -7.38 -10.93 12.29
N SER A 126 -8.67 -10.76 11.97
CA SER A 126 -9.20 -10.98 10.62
C SER A 126 -8.56 -10.05 9.61
N TYR A 127 -8.47 -8.75 9.90
CA TYR A 127 -7.86 -7.78 9.01
C TYR A 127 -6.33 -7.82 9.03
N LEU A 128 -5.70 -8.14 10.16
CA LEU A 128 -4.26 -8.39 10.22
C LEU A 128 -3.88 -9.53 9.26
N LYS A 129 -4.59 -10.66 9.33
CA LYS A 129 -4.37 -11.81 8.44
C LYS A 129 -4.65 -11.46 6.99
N TRP A 130 -5.72 -10.71 6.70
CA TRP A 130 -6.00 -10.25 5.35
C TRP A 130 -4.88 -9.36 4.80
N MET A 131 -4.38 -8.39 5.58
CA MET A 131 -3.27 -7.52 5.18
C MET A 131 -1.99 -8.32 4.88
N GLU A 132 -1.66 -9.35 5.67
CA GLU A 132 -0.50 -10.23 5.44
C GLU A 132 -0.56 -10.96 4.07
N GLN A 133 -1.75 -11.11 3.47
CA GLN A 133 -1.92 -11.75 2.16
C GLN A 133 -1.81 -10.79 0.97
N LEU A 134 -1.81 -9.48 1.20
CA LEU A 134 -1.83 -8.50 0.11
C LEU A 134 -0.60 -8.64 -0.80
N PRO A 135 -0.77 -8.62 -2.13
CA PRO A 135 0.35 -8.53 -3.06
C PRO A 135 1.04 -7.16 -2.94
N VAL A 136 2.36 -7.15 -3.11
CA VAL A 136 3.18 -5.93 -3.17
C VAL A 136 3.40 -5.45 -4.61
N ILE A 137 3.20 -6.35 -5.58
CA ILE A 137 3.39 -6.10 -7.01
C ILE A 137 2.18 -6.66 -7.76
N ALA A 138 1.61 -5.86 -8.66
CA ALA A 138 0.66 -6.33 -9.66
C ALA A 138 1.08 -5.92 -11.07
N PHE A 139 1.10 -6.84 -12.03
CA PHE A 139 1.49 -6.49 -13.40
C PHE A 139 0.96 -7.44 -14.48
N ASN A 140 0.99 -6.95 -15.72
CA ASN A 140 0.98 -7.72 -16.96
C ASN A 140 1.99 -7.09 -17.94
N ASP A 141 1.91 -7.43 -19.22
CA ASP A 141 2.82 -6.94 -20.25
C ASP A 141 2.72 -5.43 -20.51
N SER A 142 1.58 -4.80 -20.15
CA SER A 142 1.27 -3.39 -20.47
C SER A 142 1.10 -2.50 -19.25
N LEU A 143 0.89 -3.07 -18.05
CA LEU A 143 0.58 -2.33 -16.83
C LEU A 143 1.39 -2.89 -15.66
N ARG A 144 1.94 -1.97 -14.88
CA ARG A 144 2.76 -2.23 -13.70
C ARG A 144 2.21 -1.39 -12.55
N VAL A 145 1.88 -2.03 -11.44
CA VAL A 145 1.30 -1.39 -10.28
C VAL A 145 2.05 -1.84 -9.04
N VAL A 146 2.53 -0.85 -8.31
CA VAL A 146 3.15 -0.95 -6.99
C VAL A 146 2.74 0.30 -6.22
N HIS A 147 2.81 0.27 -4.89
CA HIS A 147 2.35 1.39 -4.09
C HIS A 147 3.18 2.67 -4.31
N ALA A 148 4.51 2.57 -4.36
CA ALA A 148 5.36 3.76 -4.48
C ALA A 148 6.24 3.77 -5.74
N GLN A 149 7.19 2.83 -5.89
CA GLN A 149 8.18 2.90 -6.96
C GLN A 149 8.44 1.55 -7.62
N TRP A 150 8.31 1.52 -8.95
CA TRP A 150 8.76 0.40 -9.76
C TRP A 150 10.27 0.50 -10.01
N HIS A 151 11.07 0.10 -9.02
CA HIS A 151 12.53 0.04 -9.15
C HIS A 151 12.96 -1.34 -9.64
N HIS A 152 13.38 -1.43 -10.91
CA HIS A 152 13.57 -2.73 -11.59
C HIS A 152 14.41 -3.76 -10.80
N PRO A 153 15.59 -3.42 -10.23
CA PRO A 153 16.36 -4.37 -9.42
C PRO A 153 15.60 -4.85 -8.17
N SER A 154 14.84 -3.96 -7.51
CA SER A 154 14.03 -4.34 -6.34
C SER A 154 12.89 -5.28 -6.75
N ILE A 155 12.24 -5.02 -7.88
CA ILE A 155 11.17 -5.87 -8.41
C ILE A 155 11.71 -7.26 -8.75
N GLU A 156 12.85 -7.36 -9.43
CA GLU A 156 13.48 -8.66 -9.74
C GLU A 156 13.81 -9.46 -8.48
N LEU A 157 14.35 -8.81 -7.44
CA LEU A 157 14.61 -9.45 -6.16
C LEU A 157 13.33 -10.00 -5.53
N ILE A 158 12.25 -9.21 -5.49
CA ILE A 158 10.96 -9.66 -4.93
C ILE A 158 10.38 -10.82 -5.76
N LEU A 159 10.42 -10.75 -7.09
CA LEU A 159 9.94 -11.80 -7.99
C LEU A 159 10.74 -13.10 -7.84
N SER A 160 12.05 -13.00 -7.59
CA SER A 160 12.93 -14.15 -7.38
C SER A 160 12.79 -14.80 -6.00
N SER A 161 12.14 -14.13 -5.05
CA SER A 161 11.95 -14.65 -3.71
C SER A 161 10.94 -15.80 -3.67
N SER A 162 11.15 -16.75 -2.75
CA SER A 162 10.19 -17.84 -2.48
C SER A 162 8.98 -17.38 -1.65
N ILE A 163 9.06 -16.18 -1.06
CA ILE A 163 8.07 -15.64 -0.12
C ILE A 163 6.75 -15.36 -0.85
N LYS A 164 5.64 -15.89 -0.33
CA LYS A 164 4.32 -15.74 -0.94
C LYS A 164 3.45 -14.72 -0.22
N THR A 165 3.62 -14.56 1.07
CA THR A 165 2.82 -13.73 1.97
C THR A 165 3.78 -13.03 2.92
N LEU A 166 3.35 -11.90 3.50
CA LEU A 166 4.10 -11.19 4.53
C LEU A 166 3.50 -11.49 5.92
N ASP A 167 3.15 -12.76 6.14
CA ASP A 167 2.83 -13.27 7.47
C ASP A 167 4.10 -13.42 8.32
N GLN A 168 3.96 -13.93 9.54
CA GLN A 168 5.05 -14.20 10.47
C GLN A 168 6.27 -14.89 9.83
N ASN A 169 6.08 -15.91 8.99
CA ASN A 169 7.19 -16.65 8.37
C ASN A 169 7.80 -15.86 7.21
N GLY A 170 6.98 -15.18 6.42
CA GLY A 170 7.44 -14.30 5.36
C GLY A 170 8.27 -13.14 5.91
N LEU A 171 7.80 -12.50 6.99
CA LEU A 171 8.51 -11.42 7.65
C LEU A 171 9.83 -11.86 8.27
N SER A 172 9.91 -13.04 8.92
CA SER A 172 11.18 -13.57 9.40
C SER A 172 12.22 -13.66 8.29
N GLN A 173 11.87 -14.24 7.14
CA GLN A 173 12.77 -14.36 5.98
C GLN A 173 13.15 -12.99 5.39
N VAL A 174 12.22 -12.03 5.36
CA VAL A 174 12.50 -10.65 4.92
C VAL A 174 13.51 -9.98 5.85
N PHE A 175 13.31 -10.08 7.17
CA PHE A 175 14.16 -9.40 8.15
C PHE A 175 15.53 -10.04 8.34
N GLU A 176 15.72 -11.29 7.90
CA GLU A 176 17.02 -11.94 7.76
C GLU A 176 17.77 -11.50 6.48
N ASN A 177 17.09 -10.86 5.53
CA ASN A 177 17.65 -10.43 4.25
C ASN A 177 17.46 -8.91 4.04
N GLU A 178 18.45 -8.13 4.48
CA GLU A 178 18.41 -6.67 4.40
C GLU A 178 18.22 -6.15 2.96
N THR A 179 18.73 -6.87 1.95
CA THR A 179 18.56 -6.48 0.54
C THR A 179 17.11 -6.63 0.08
N LEU A 180 16.45 -7.73 0.46
CA LEU A 180 15.03 -7.95 0.17
C LEU A 180 14.13 -6.99 0.95
N LYS A 181 14.45 -6.74 2.22
CA LYS A 181 13.77 -5.74 3.05
C LYS A 181 13.85 -4.34 2.41
N ASN A 182 15.03 -3.93 1.97
CA ASN A 182 15.20 -2.66 1.24
C ASN A 182 14.45 -2.64 -0.09
N ALA A 183 14.38 -3.77 -0.81
CA ALA A 183 13.59 -3.86 -2.04
C ALA A 183 12.09 -3.67 -1.78
N LEU A 184 11.55 -4.25 -0.71
CA LEU A 184 10.17 -4.05 -0.27
C LEU A 184 9.93 -2.59 0.16
N ASP A 185 10.85 -2.01 0.93
CA ASP A 185 10.77 -0.62 1.34
C ASP A 185 10.81 0.34 0.15
N ILE A 186 11.65 0.13 -0.86
CA ILE A 186 11.63 0.94 -2.10
C ILE A 186 10.28 0.78 -2.83
N THR A 187 9.77 -0.44 -2.92
CA THR A 187 8.52 -0.73 -3.64
C THR A 187 7.32 -0.04 -3.00
N MET A 188 7.30 0.07 -1.67
CA MET A 188 6.18 0.63 -0.90
C MET A 188 6.41 2.07 -0.41
N LYS A 189 7.63 2.55 -0.27
CA LYS A 189 7.93 3.91 0.24
C LYS A 189 8.65 4.78 -0.77
N GLY A 190 9.18 4.19 -1.85
CA GLY A 190 10.07 4.85 -2.79
C GLY A 190 11.49 4.95 -2.24
N GLN A 191 12.45 5.27 -3.11
CA GLN A 191 13.83 5.52 -2.71
C GLN A 191 13.94 6.79 -1.87
N GLU A 192 14.61 6.67 -0.74
CA GLU A 192 15.01 7.76 0.13
C GLU A 192 16.54 7.90 0.11
N VAL A 193 17.03 9.13 0.21
CA VAL A 193 18.46 9.44 0.30
C VAL A 193 18.76 10.17 1.58
N GLN A 194 19.89 9.81 2.18
CA GLN A 194 20.46 10.56 3.28
C GLN A 194 20.89 11.94 2.78
N LEU A 195 20.42 12.99 3.47
CA LEU A 195 20.91 14.34 3.27
C LEU A 195 22.30 14.48 3.90
N PRO A 196 23.16 15.39 3.39
CA PRO A 196 24.41 15.72 4.08
C PRO A 196 24.14 16.09 5.54
N GLU A 197 25.02 15.73 6.47
CA GLU A 197 24.79 15.93 7.92
C GLU A 197 24.45 17.38 8.32
N THR A 198 24.86 18.35 7.51
CA THR A 198 24.57 19.78 7.70
C THR A 198 23.15 20.19 7.28
N HIS A 199 22.36 19.29 6.69
CA HIS A 199 21.04 19.57 6.14
C HIS A 199 19.97 18.70 6.81
N HIS A 200 18.91 19.35 7.27
CA HIS A 200 17.69 18.71 7.72
C HIS A 200 16.51 19.61 7.37
N PHE A 201 15.31 19.03 7.31
CA PHE A 201 14.07 19.77 7.19
C PHE A 201 13.04 19.23 8.19
N PHE A 202 12.01 20.02 8.47
CA PHE A 202 10.89 19.60 9.31
C PHE A 202 9.74 19.14 8.43
N ASP A 203 9.15 17.98 8.74
CA ASP A 203 7.94 17.51 8.08
C ASP A 203 6.68 18.23 8.59
N LYS A 204 5.52 17.87 8.05
CA LYS A 204 4.21 18.44 8.45
C LYS A 204 3.88 18.25 9.94
N ASP A 205 4.53 17.29 10.60
CA ASP A 205 4.38 16.98 12.01
C ASP A 205 5.52 17.60 12.86
N ASN A 206 6.28 18.53 12.27
CA ASN A 206 7.41 19.24 12.86
C ASN A 206 8.53 18.32 13.36
N LYS A 207 8.70 17.15 12.73
CA LYS A 207 9.81 16.23 13.02
C LYS A 207 10.98 16.53 12.09
N SER A 208 12.18 16.67 12.67
CA SER A 208 13.41 16.84 11.90
C SER A 208 13.74 15.56 11.12
N ARG A 209 14.01 15.71 9.82
CA ARG A 209 14.34 14.66 8.87
C ARG A 209 15.71 14.92 8.25
N GLY A 210 16.60 13.95 8.39
CA GLY A 210 17.90 13.90 7.70
C GLY A 210 17.85 13.10 6.41
N GLU A 211 16.69 12.59 6.01
CA GLU A 211 16.49 11.78 4.81
C GLU A 211 15.38 12.41 3.97
N ALA A 212 15.50 12.34 2.64
CA ALA A 212 14.51 12.87 1.71
C ALA A 212 14.17 11.85 0.62
N ARG A 213 12.89 11.79 0.24
CA ARG A 213 12.44 10.95 -0.87
C ARG A 213 12.92 11.52 -2.21
N LEU A 214 13.52 10.68 -3.04
CA LEU A 214 13.90 11.06 -4.39
C LEU A 214 12.66 11.28 -5.25
N LYS A 215 12.65 12.35 -6.04
CA LYS A 215 11.70 12.53 -7.15
C LYS A 215 12.13 11.65 -8.32
N TRP A 216 12.10 10.34 -8.14
CA TRP A 216 12.56 9.35 -9.12
C TRP A 216 11.86 9.50 -10.48
N TRP A 217 10.64 10.05 -10.51
CA TRP A 217 9.89 10.36 -11.73
C TRP A 217 10.40 11.59 -12.51
N ASN A 218 11.16 12.49 -11.90
CA ASN A 218 11.70 13.68 -12.58
C ASN A 218 12.88 13.36 -13.51
N GLN A 219 13.44 12.14 -13.43
CA GLN A 219 14.51 11.67 -14.32
C GLN A 219 13.97 10.83 -15.49
N LEU A 220 12.66 10.83 -15.72
CA LEU A 220 12.09 10.14 -16.87
C LEU A 220 12.56 10.82 -18.16
N PRO A 221 13.16 10.07 -19.10
CA PRO A 221 13.47 10.59 -20.42
C PRO A 221 12.22 11.23 -21.03
N SER A 222 12.36 12.42 -21.63
CA SER A 222 11.27 13.28 -22.12
C SER A 222 10.31 12.63 -23.13
N ASN A 223 10.62 11.41 -23.56
CA ASN A 223 9.89 10.58 -24.52
C ASN A 223 9.14 9.40 -23.87
N LYS A 224 9.08 9.30 -22.55
CA LYS A 224 8.39 8.21 -21.84
C LYS A 224 7.34 8.72 -20.86
N MET A 225 6.29 9.32 -21.40
CA MET A 225 5.07 9.59 -20.66
C MET A 225 4.36 8.28 -20.24
N ASP A 226 4.68 7.16 -20.90
CA ASP A 226 4.13 5.82 -20.61
C ASP A 226 4.70 5.17 -19.32
N ASP A 227 5.86 5.64 -18.82
CA ASP A 227 6.50 5.13 -17.59
C ASP A 227 6.10 5.95 -16.34
N ALA A 228 5.34 7.05 -16.49
CA ALA A 228 4.85 7.89 -15.39
C ALA A 228 3.33 8.03 -15.38
N PHE A 229 2.66 7.12 -14.68
CA PHE A 229 1.33 7.40 -14.14
C PHE A 229 1.25 6.92 -12.70
N ALA A 230 1.70 7.77 -11.78
CA ALA A 230 1.22 7.78 -10.41
C ALA A 230 1.50 9.16 -9.80
N TRP A 231 0.66 10.14 -10.17
CA TRP A 231 0.23 11.06 -9.12
C TRP A 231 -0.47 10.21 -8.08
N ILE A 232 0.13 10.02 -6.91
CA ILE A 232 -0.63 9.78 -5.68
C ILE A 232 -1.30 11.11 -5.36
N LEU A 233 -2.37 11.37 -6.10
CA LEU A 233 -3.37 12.40 -5.89
C LEU A 233 -4.52 11.99 -6.80
N ILE A 234 -5.40 11.14 -6.27
CA ILE A 234 -6.78 11.17 -6.73
C ILE A 234 -7.29 12.58 -6.36
N LEU A 235 -7.46 13.42 -7.37
CA LEU A 235 -8.50 14.42 -7.50
C LEU A 235 -9.11 14.93 -6.17
N MET A 236 -8.53 16.00 -5.61
CA MET A 236 -9.37 17.14 -5.20
C MET A 236 -9.54 18.05 -6.42
N LEU A 237 -10.38 17.63 -7.37
CA LEU A 237 -11.15 18.58 -8.18
C LEU A 237 -12.60 18.49 -7.71
N ILE A 238 -12.90 19.27 -6.68
CA ILE A 238 -14.24 19.79 -6.46
C ILE A 238 -14.04 21.31 -6.34
N TYR A 239 -14.31 21.99 -7.47
CA TYR A 239 -14.43 23.43 -7.72
C TYR A 239 -13.39 24.39 -7.13
#